data_AF-A0A7U9SU62-F1
#
_entry.id   AF-A0A7U9SU62-F1
#
_cell.length_a   1.000
_cell.length_b   1.000
_cell.length_c   1.000
_cell.angle_alpha   90.00
_cell.angle_beta   90.00
_cell.angle_gamma   90.00
#
_symmetry.space_group_name_H-M   'P 1'
#
loop_
_entity.id
_entity.type
_entity.pdbx_description
1 polymer ?
#
loop_
_entity_poly.entity_id
_entity_poly.type
_entity_poly.pdbx_seq_one_letter_code
_entity_poly.pdbx_strand_id
1 'polypeptide(L)'
;MYLSGNYMIPSYNKTLEGKYGIVSRPTFNGKNTDIINGLAFSVSAFTEHPEEAVDFALWLGSKEAQTIQAEAGVVISARNDCQDIYVGTHPDLNLQVFLDNVENAELLPHCKVTSELAQVEKTYLEQAWMGELTLEEACKKIKPEADAILDKMNSK
;
A
#
# COMPACT_ATOMS: atom_id res chain seq x y z
N MET A 1 -4.85 -15.57 12.43
CA MET A 1 -5.28 -14.53 11.47
C MET A 1 -4.25 -13.42 11.52
N TYR A 2 -3.77 -12.96 10.37
CA TYR A 2 -2.79 -11.88 10.24
C TYR A 2 -3.28 -10.93 9.14
N LEU A 3 -3.21 -9.62 9.38
CA LEU A 3 -3.63 -8.61 8.41
C LEU A 3 -2.42 -8.22 7.56
N SER A 4 -2.53 -8.40 6.24
CA SER A 4 -1.48 -8.02 5.30
C SER A 4 -2.01 -7.77 3.91
N GLY A 5 -1.17 -7.17 3.06
CA GLY A 5 -1.45 -7.02 1.64
C GLY A 5 -0.99 -8.21 0.80
N ASN A 6 -1.35 -8.16 -0.48
CA ASN A 6 -1.01 -9.16 -1.50
C ASN A 6 0.51 -9.37 -1.68
N TYR A 7 1.34 -8.36 -1.38
CA TYR A 7 2.80 -8.43 -1.46
C TYR A 7 3.43 -9.52 -0.57
N MET A 8 2.70 -10.06 0.40
CA MET A 8 3.20 -11.14 1.25
C MET A 8 3.01 -12.55 0.67
N ILE A 9 2.19 -12.71 -0.37
CA ILE A 9 1.87 -14.01 -0.97
C ILE A 9 3.12 -14.79 -1.37
N PRO A 10 4.15 -14.21 -2.04
CA PRO A 10 5.38 -14.95 -2.34
C PRO A 10 6.09 -15.49 -1.09
N SER A 11 6.11 -14.70 0.00
CA SER A 11 6.69 -15.12 1.28
C SER A 11 5.88 -16.25 1.92
N TYR A 12 4.55 -16.18 1.85
CA TYR A 12 3.67 -17.23 2.38
C TYR A 12 3.70 -18.50 1.55
N ASN A 13 3.73 -18.43 0.23
CA ASN A 13 3.90 -19.62 -0.62
C ASN A 13 5.18 -20.37 -0.27
N LYS A 14 6.26 -19.65 0.08
CA LYS A 14 7.52 -20.28 0.50
C LYS A 14 7.48 -20.89 1.91
N THR A 15 6.68 -20.35 2.83
CA THR A 15 6.78 -20.67 4.26
C THR A 15 5.55 -21.40 4.84
N LEU A 16 4.40 -21.24 4.21
CA LEU A 16 3.08 -21.71 4.63
C LEU A 16 2.36 -22.46 3.50
N GLU A 17 3.10 -23.02 2.53
CA GLU A 17 2.56 -23.69 1.34
C GLU A 17 1.37 -24.60 1.67
N GLY A 18 0.22 -24.34 1.05
CA GLY A 18 -1.03 -25.09 1.23
C GLY A 18 -1.69 -24.98 2.62
N LYS A 19 -1.20 -24.09 3.50
CA LYS A 19 -1.63 -23.98 4.91
C LYS A 19 -2.22 -22.62 5.27
N TYR A 20 -2.51 -21.79 4.28
CA TYR A 20 -3.14 -20.49 4.49
C TYR A 20 -4.22 -20.24 3.45
N GLY A 21 -5.11 -19.31 3.77
CA GLY A 21 -6.12 -18.79 2.85
C GLY A 21 -6.19 -17.27 2.99
N ILE A 22 -6.78 -16.63 1.99
CA ILE A 22 -7.01 -15.19 1.95
C ILE A 22 -8.51 -14.97 1.95
N VAL A 23 -8.96 -14.05 2.81
CA VAL A 23 -10.37 -13.66 2.93
C VAL A 23 -10.45 -12.14 3.00
N SER A 24 -11.63 -11.60 2.72
CA SER A 24 -11.91 -10.17 2.92
C SER A 24 -11.64 -9.76 4.37
N ARG A 25 -11.16 -8.52 4.56
CA ARG A 25 -10.98 -7.94 5.88
C ARG A 25 -12.33 -7.89 6.63
N PRO A 26 -12.36 -8.14 7.95
CA PRO A 26 -13.57 -7.94 8.74
C PRO A 26 -14.03 -6.48 8.72
N THR A 27 -15.35 -6.25 8.67
CA THR A 27 -15.91 -4.90 8.81
C THR A 27 -15.71 -4.37 10.24
N PHE A 28 -15.54 -3.06 10.39
CA PHE A 28 -15.51 -2.38 11.68
C PHE A 28 -16.64 -1.37 11.78
N ASN A 29 -17.52 -1.51 12.79
CA ASN A 29 -18.72 -0.66 12.95
C ASN A 29 -19.58 -0.56 11.68
N GLY A 30 -19.75 -1.68 10.96
CA GLY A 30 -20.50 -1.75 9.70
C GLY A 30 -19.80 -1.11 8.51
N LYS A 31 -18.56 -0.62 8.65
CA LYS A 31 -17.76 -0.06 7.56
C LYS A 31 -16.83 -1.11 6.99
N ASN A 32 -16.89 -1.27 5.66
CA ASN A 32 -16.02 -2.13 4.87
C ASN A 32 -14.98 -1.31 4.10
N THR A 33 -14.20 -0.49 4.80
CA THR A 33 -13.12 0.29 4.17
C THR A 33 -11.88 -0.58 4.01
N ASP A 34 -11.05 -0.30 3.01
CA ASP A 34 -9.67 -0.80 2.94
C ASP A 34 -8.69 0.34 2.71
N ILE A 35 -7.40 0.05 2.80
CA ILE A 35 -6.34 0.98 2.43
C ILE A 35 -5.76 0.52 1.11
N ILE A 36 -5.77 1.38 0.10
CA ILE A 36 -5.13 1.15 -1.18
C ILE A 36 -3.84 1.95 -1.28
N ASN A 37 -2.80 1.33 -1.83
CA ASN A 37 -1.53 1.98 -2.14
C ASN A 37 -1.10 1.60 -3.56
N GLY A 38 -0.38 2.48 -4.23
CA GLY A 38 0.11 2.29 -5.58
C GLY A 38 1.59 2.67 -5.70
N LEU A 39 2.27 2.08 -6.68
CA LEU A 39 3.63 2.43 -7.05
C LEU A 39 3.61 3.02 -8.47
N ALA A 40 4.45 4.02 -8.70
CA ALA A 40 4.62 4.64 -10.01
C ALA A 40 6.09 4.63 -10.41
N PHE A 41 6.34 4.53 -11.72
CA PHE A 41 7.67 4.71 -12.29
C PHE A 41 7.93 6.20 -12.50
N SER A 42 9.05 6.69 -11.99
CA SER A 42 9.46 8.10 -12.08
C SER A 42 10.86 8.20 -12.68
N VAL A 43 11.06 9.18 -13.55
CA VAL A 43 12.37 9.45 -14.17
C VAL A 43 13.08 10.55 -13.40
N SER A 44 14.36 10.36 -13.11
CA SER A 44 15.19 11.38 -12.47
C SER A 44 15.33 12.60 -13.39
N ALA A 45 15.10 13.79 -12.85
CA ALA A 45 15.32 15.04 -13.59
C ALA A 45 16.81 15.30 -13.94
N PHE A 46 17.73 14.53 -13.36
CA PHE A 46 19.18 14.67 -13.53
C PHE A 46 19.81 13.52 -14.33
N THR A 47 19.01 12.67 -14.98
CA THR A 47 19.54 11.59 -15.82
C THR A 47 20.35 12.16 -16.99
N GLU A 48 21.45 11.49 -17.34
CA GLU A 48 22.23 11.79 -18.55
C GLU A 48 21.55 11.25 -19.83
N HIS A 49 20.51 10.42 -19.66
CA HIS A 49 19.74 9.78 -20.73
C HIS A 49 18.23 10.05 -20.57
N PRO A 50 17.76 11.29 -20.80
CA PRO A 50 16.38 11.67 -20.51
C PRO A 50 15.38 11.02 -21.48
N GLU A 51 15.71 10.91 -22.77
CA GLU A 51 14.81 10.35 -23.77
C GLU A 51 14.62 8.86 -23.54
N GLU A 52 15.71 8.10 -23.38
CA GLU A 52 15.67 6.65 -23.17
C GLU A 52 15.00 6.28 -21.84
N ALA A 53 15.25 7.07 -20.78
CA ALA A 53 14.62 6.83 -19.49
C ALA A 53 13.11 7.09 -19.53
N VAL A 54 12.66 8.11 -20.27
CA VAL A 54 11.23 8.39 -20.50
C VAL A 54 10.59 7.27 -21.33
N ASP A 55 11.21 6.87 -22.43
CA ASP A 55 10.70 5.78 -23.28
C ASP A 55 10.55 4.47 -22.49
N PHE A 56 11.53 4.16 -21.64
CA PHE A 56 11.46 2.99 -20.77
C PHE A 56 10.34 3.09 -19.73
N ALA A 57 10.19 4.25 -19.08
CA ALA A 57 9.10 4.47 -18.12
C ALA A 57 7.71 4.37 -18.78
N LEU A 58 7.57 4.86 -20.01
CA LEU A 58 6.34 4.70 -20.81
C LEU A 58 6.08 3.24 -21.17
N TRP A 59 7.11 2.50 -21.59
CA TRP A 59 6.99 1.08 -21.87
C TRP A 59 6.58 0.28 -20.63
N LEU A 60 7.10 0.60 -19.44
CA LEU A 60 6.71 -0.04 -18.18
C LEU A 60 5.21 0.13 -17.85
N GLY A 61 4.57 1.20 -18.34
CA GLY A 61 3.13 1.43 -18.24
C GLY A 61 2.31 0.86 -19.41
N SER A 62 2.95 0.25 -20.40
CA SER A 62 2.30 -0.38 -21.55
C SER A 62 1.55 -1.65 -21.13
N LYS A 63 0.63 -2.11 -22.00
CA LYS A 63 -0.07 -3.38 -21.79
C LYS A 63 0.91 -4.57 -21.74
N GLU A 64 1.95 -4.55 -22.56
CA GLU A 64 2.97 -5.61 -22.62
C GLU A 64 3.68 -5.77 -21.28
N ALA A 65 4.31 -4.70 -20.79
CA ALA A 65 5.05 -4.73 -19.52
C ALA A 65 4.15 -5.07 -18.33
N GLN A 66 2.93 -4.53 -18.30
CA GLN A 66 1.96 -4.78 -17.24
C GLN A 66 1.38 -6.21 -17.29
N THR A 67 1.27 -6.81 -18.47
CA THR A 67 0.95 -8.24 -18.62
C THR A 67 2.06 -9.10 -18.01
N ILE A 68 3.33 -8.82 -18.35
CA ILE A 68 4.49 -9.51 -17.79
C ILE A 68 4.49 -9.43 -16.25
N GLN A 69 4.24 -8.24 -15.70
CA GLN A 69 4.14 -8.04 -14.25
C GLN A 69 2.99 -8.84 -13.62
N ALA A 70 1.80 -8.82 -14.24
CA ALA A 70 0.62 -9.51 -13.70
C ALA A 70 0.79 -11.03 -13.74
N GLU A 71 1.36 -11.58 -14.81
CA GLU A 71 1.65 -13.02 -14.96
C GLU A 71 2.65 -13.53 -13.92
N ALA A 72 3.56 -12.68 -13.44
CA ALA A 72 4.48 -13.04 -12.37
C ALA A 72 3.76 -13.32 -11.04
N GLY A 73 2.50 -12.88 -10.87
CA GLY A 73 1.68 -13.16 -9.68
C GLY A 73 2.15 -12.50 -8.39
N VAL A 74 3.10 -11.57 -8.46
CA VAL A 74 3.70 -10.93 -7.27
C VAL A 74 2.89 -9.72 -6.81
N VAL A 75 2.36 -8.94 -7.75
CA VAL A 75 1.67 -7.66 -7.50
C VAL A 75 0.56 -7.46 -8.52
N ILE A 76 -0.51 -6.77 -8.11
CA ILE A 76 -1.63 -6.40 -8.98
C ILE A 76 -1.18 -5.31 -9.95
N SER A 77 -1.54 -5.44 -11.23
CA SER A 77 -1.25 -4.41 -12.24
C SER A 77 -2.03 -3.13 -11.95
N ALA A 78 -1.38 -1.97 -12.16
CA ALA A 78 -2.04 -0.68 -12.11
C ALA A 78 -2.95 -0.43 -13.33
N ARG A 79 -2.82 -1.24 -14.40
CA ARG A 79 -3.73 -1.21 -15.54
C ARG A 79 -4.91 -2.14 -15.30
N ASN A 80 -6.12 -1.57 -15.32
CA ASN A 80 -7.36 -2.33 -15.14
C ASN A 80 -7.49 -3.50 -16.14
N ASP A 81 -7.02 -3.34 -17.38
CA ASP A 81 -7.08 -4.39 -18.42
C ASP A 81 -6.08 -5.55 -18.23
N CYS A 82 -5.27 -5.51 -17.18
CA CYS A 82 -4.29 -6.54 -16.82
C CYS A 82 -4.52 -7.13 -15.41
N GLN A 83 -5.51 -6.64 -14.66
CA GLN A 83 -5.75 -7.06 -13.26
C GLN A 83 -6.27 -8.50 -13.16
N ASP A 84 -7.14 -8.93 -14.07
CA ASP A 84 -7.71 -10.28 -14.06
C ASP A 84 -6.64 -11.37 -14.25
N ILE A 85 -5.53 -11.04 -14.93
CA ILE A 85 -4.38 -11.94 -15.08
C ILE A 85 -3.82 -12.31 -13.71
N TYR A 86 -3.65 -11.32 -12.82
CA TYR A 86 -3.16 -11.53 -11.46
C TYR A 86 -4.07 -12.46 -10.68
N VAL A 87 -5.39 -12.30 -10.77
CA VAL A 87 -6.37 -13.15 -10.07
C VAL A 87 -6.21 -14.63 -10.46
N GLY A 88 -5.84 -14.90 -11.71
CA GLY A 88 -5.60 -16.25 -12.23
C GLY A 88 -4.27 -16.91 -11.80
N THR A 89 -3.35 -16.18 -11.17
CA THR A 89 -1.99 -16.70 -10.90
C THR A 89 -1.89 -17.69 -9.74
N HIS A 90 -2.82 -17.63 -8.78
CA HIS A 90 -2.85 -18.50 -7.61
C HIS A 90 -4.26 -19.12 -7.45
N PRO A 91 -4.59 -20.18 -8.21
CA PRO A 91 -5.94 -20.75 -8.24
C PRO A 91 -6.37 -21.41 -6.92
N ASP A 92 -5.41 -21.68 -6.03
CA ASP A 92 -5.61 -22.18 -4.67
C ASP A 92 -5.98 -21.07 -3.66
N LEU A 93 -5.84 -19.81 -4.04
CA LEU A 93 -6.11 -18.65 -3.19
C LEU A 93 -7.26 -17.81 -3.76
N ASN A 94 -8.01 -17.16 -2.86
CA ASN A 94 -9.04 -16.21 -3.27
C ASN A 94 -8.42 -14.81 -3.50
N LEU A 95 -7.78 -14.59 -4.64
CA LEU A 95 -7.15 -13.30 -4.98
C LEU A 95 -8.16 -12.20 -5.37
N GLN A 96 -9.38 -12.59 -5.76
CA GLN A 96 -10.43 -11.66 -6.19
C GLN A 96 -10.79 -10.65 -5.09
N VAL A 97 -10.62 -11.02 -3.81
CA VAL A 97 -10.88 -10.14 -2.67
C VAL A 97 -10.10 -8.83 -2.69
N PHE A 98 -8.93 -8.79 -3.34
CA PHE A 98 -8.15 -7.56 -3.45
C PHE A 98 -8.73 -6.56 -4.45
N LEU A 99 -9.53 -7.03 -5.42
CA LEU A 99 -10.21 -6.17 -6.39
C LEU A 99 -11.62 -5.80 -5.92
N ASP A 100 -12.31 -6.73 -5.24
CA ASP A 100 -13.71 -6.56 -4.82
C ASP A 100 -13.96 -5.33 -3.95
N ASN A 101 -12.97 -4.90 -3.14
CA ASN A 101 -13.15 -3.78 -2.21
C ASN A 101 -12.45 -2.48 -2.63
N VAL A 102 -11.94 -2.40 -3.87
CA VAL A 102 -11.26 -1.19 -4.38
C VAL A 102 -12.19 0.03 -4.34
N GLU A 103 -13.48 -0.15 -4.62
CA GLU A 103 -14.49 0.93 -4.58
C GLU A 103 -14.67 1.57 -3.20
N ASN A 104 -14.38 0.82 -2.12
CA ASN A 104 -14.50 1.29 -0.74
C ASN A 104 -13.13 1.59 -0.11
N ALA A 105 -12.04 1.52 -0.89
CA ALA A 105 -10.71 1.73 -0.40
C ALA A 105 -10.37 3.23 -0.34
N GLU A 106 -9.68 3.61 0.74
CA GLU A 106 -9.11 4.94 0.91
C GLU A 106 -7.63 4.89 0.55
N LEU A 107 -7.13 5.93 -0.13
CA LEU A 107 -5.72 6.03 -0.47
C LEU A 107 -4.88 6.13 0.81
N LEU A 108 -3.79 5.35 0.88
CA LEU A 108 -2.80 5.49 1.94
C LEU A 108 -2.26 6.94 1.95
N PRO A 109 -2.45 7.71 3.03
CA PRO A 109 -2.11 9.12 3.03
C PRO A 109 -0.59 9.33 2.99
N HIS A 110 -0.13 10.06 1.98
CA HIS A 110 1.27 10.42 1.80
C HIS A 110 1.40 11.92 1.48
N CYS A 111 2.40 12.56 2.08
CA CYS A 111 2.85 13.91 1.80
C CYS A 111 4.39 14.03 1.92
N LYS A 112 4.94 15.22 1.67
CA LYS A 112 6.39 15.47 1.68
C LYS A 112 7.04 15.17 3.04
N VAL A 113 6.27 15.27 4.12
CA VAL A 113 6.72 15.10 5.52
C VAL A 113 6.20 13.81 6.15
N THR A 114 5.73 12.84 5.36
CA THR A 114 5.18 11.57 5.86
C THR A 114 6.09 10.90 6.89
N SER A 115 7.41 10.85 6.64
CA SER A 115 8.36 10.21 7.55
C SER A 115 8.44 10.89 8.91
N GLU A 116 8.33 12.23 8.95
CA GLU A 116 8.30 12.99 10.21
C GLU A 116 7.00 12.72 10.97
N LEU A 117 5.87 12.72 10.27
CA LEU A 117 4.56 12.40 10.86
C LEU A 117 4.54 10.97 11.43
N ALA A 118 5.03 9.99 10.67
CA ALA A 118 5.10 8.60 11.10
C ALA A 118 5.99 8.42 12.34
N GLN A 119 7.05 9.23 12.49
CA GLN A 119 7.91 9.18 13.66
C GLN A 119 7.19 9.73 14.91
N VAL A 120 6.40 10.80 14.78
CA VAL A 120 5.56 11.32 15.88
C VAL A 120 4.51 10.28 16.28
N GLU A 121 3.79 9.71 15.30
CA GLU A 121 2.80 8.66 15.56
C GLU A 121 3.42 7.47 16.27
N LYS A 122 4.55 6.97 15.77
CA LYS A 122 5.28 5.83 16.36
C LYS A 122 5.61 6.08 17.83
N THR A 123 6.17 7.23 18.18
CA THR A 123 6.57 7.55 19.55
C THR A 123 5.43 7.43 20.55
N TYR A 124 4.23 7.87 20.19
CA TYR A 124 3.08 7.87 21.11
C TYR A 124 2.22 6.60 21.02
N LEU A 125 2.09 6.01 19.82
CA LEU A 125 1.36 4.75 19.64
C LEU A 125 2.09 3.58 20.29
N GLU A 126 3.43 3.56 20.30
CA GLU A 126 4.20 2.55 21.03
C GLU A 126 3.92 2.59 22.54
N GLN A 127 3.88 3.78 23.15
CA GLN A 127 3.49 3.94 24.56
C GLN A 127 2.06 3.47 24.83
N ALA A 128 1.13 3.76 23.90
CA ALA A 128 -0.24 3.27 24.01
C ALA A 128 -0.33 1.73 23.92
N TRP A 129 0.44 1.11 23.02
CA TRP A 129 0.50 -0.35 22.91
C TRP A 129 1.16 -1.03 24.10
N MET A 130 2.09 -0.34 24.77
CA MET A 130 2.69 -0.80 26.03
C MET A 130 1.78 -0.54 27.25
N GLY A 131 0.67 0.16 27.08
CA GLY A 131 -0.28 0.48 28.15
C GLY A 131 0.16 1.63 29.06
N GLU A 132 1.19 2.39 28.68
CA GLU A 132 1.68 3.56 29.42
C GLU A 132 0.78 4.79 29.25
N LEU A 133 0.12 4.88 28.09
CA LEU A 133 -0.90 5.86 27.77
C LEU A 133 -2.16 5.15 27.26
N THR A 134 -3.32 5.79 27.40
CA THR A 134 -4.49 5.40 26.61
C THR A 134 -4.31 5.82 25.15
N LEU A 135 -5.00 5.15 24.23
CA LEU A 135 -5.02 5.55 22.82
C LEU A 135 -5.51 6.99 22.63
N GLU A 136 -6.49 7.42 23.42
CA GLU A 136 -7.02 8.78 23.39
C GLU A 136 -5.96 9.82 23.77
N GLU A 137 -5.17 9.55 24.82
CA GLU A 137 -4.07 10.43 25.25
C GLU A 137 -2.95 10.48 24.20
N ALA A 138 -2.59 9.34 23.61
CA ALA A 138 -1.63 9.30 22.51
C ALA A 138 -2.10 10.16 21.33
N CYS A 139 -3.35 10.02 20.88
CA CYS A 139 -3.90 10.84 19.80
C CYS A 139 -3.92 12.34 20.13
N LYS A 140 -4.25 12.71 21.38
CA LYS A 140 -4.21 14.10 21.86
C LYS A 140 -2.80 14.70 21.84
N LYS A 141 -1.76 13.88 22.01
CA LYS A 141 -0.35 14.29 21.91
C LYS A 141 0.15 14.35 20.47
N ILE A 142 -0.22 13.37 19.63
CA ILE A 142 0.16 13.31 18.22
C ILE A 142 -0.35 14.53 17.46
N LYS A 143 -1.63 14.89 17.64
CA LYS A 143 -2.29 15.93 16.84
C LYS A 143 -1.53 17.27 16.79
N PRO A 144 -1.21 17.94 17.91
CA PRO A 144 -0.55 19.24 17.87
C PRO A 144 0.85 19.20 17.23
N GLU A 145 1.61 18.11 17.41
CA GLU A 145 2.92 17.95 16.78
C GLU A 145 2.81 17.70 15.27
N ALA A 146 1.89 16.82 14.86
CA ALA A 146 1.58 16.57 13.47
C ALA A 146 1.07 17.85 12.75
N ASP A 147 0.17 18.60 13.38
CA ASP A 147 -0.35 19.88 12.86
C ASP A 147 0.81 20.87 12.65
N ALA A 148 1.74 21.01 13.60
CA ALA A 148 2.89 21.90 13.47
C ALA A 148 3.84 21.51 12.32
N ILE A 149 4.05 20.20 12.10
CA ILE A 149 4.84 19.69 10.98
C ILE A 149 4.16 20.02 9.65
N LEU A 150 2.85 19.82 9.56
CA LEU A 150 2.04 20.14 8.39
C LEU A 150 2.02 21.64 8.10
N ASP A 151 1.86 22.48 9.12
CA ASP A 151 1.88 23.93 8.99
C ASP A 151 3.24 24.42 8.46
N LYS A 152 4.34 23.86 8.94
CA LYS A 152 5.68 24.15 8.43
C LYS A 152 5.85 23.72 6.97
N MET A 153 5.33 22.53 6.59
CA MET A 153 5.34 22.08 5.20
C MET A 153 4.55 23.03 4.28
N ASN A 154 3.46 23.61 4.79
CA ASN A 154 2.56 24.47 4.03
C ASN A 154 2.95 25.96 4.06
N SER A 155 3.82 26.36 5.01
CA SER A 155 4.39 27.71 5.03
C SER A 155 5.31 27.92 3.81
N LYS A 156 5.05 29.01 3.08
CA LYS A 156 5.79 29.39 1.86
C LYS A 156 7.21 29.84 2.14
#